data_AF-S8DRL9-F1
#
_entry.id   AF-S8DRL9-F1
#
_cell.length_a   1.000
_cell.length_b   1.000
_cell.length_c   1.000
_cell.angle_alpha   90.00
_cell.angle_beta   90.00
_cell.angle_gamma   90.00
#
_symmetry.space_group_name_H-M   'P 1'
#
loop_
_entity.id
_entity.type
_entity.pdbx_description
1 polymer ?
#
loop_
_entity_poly.entity_id
_entity_poly.type
_entity_poly.pdbx_seq_one_letter_code
_entity_poly.pdbx_strand_id
1 'polypeptide(L)'
;CSISRIPTKPPTTKEEAILQAKNSLLSTLAKPLQNPKLTGKFKKLKQPRYRVEIPVIDDSVSSLSELALQVFDEMPVRKKAKILLLWPNGESTQTASNATGILNMDLSSWVLDKGVISPDLAVFLSPKASQLEIIKTVSDSLYPKPLVIFNPQWSFEEESDLGEMGRFVGSFQVVYSFMGLEVRGVVSKRRGVIFKHGNEMWDVFVEEEGDKEMRLVSSFKTRPSMGEVENVLYNLMAMNSPITKSAKFFKDLVSNV
;
A
#
# COMPACT_ATOMS: atom_id res chain seq x y z
N CYS A 1 1.53 1.83 -30.68
CA CYS A 1 1.08 0.51 -30.20
C CYS A 1 0.99 0.54 -28.68
N SER A 2 -0.20 0.83 -28.14
CA SER A 2 -0.48 0.71 -26.70
C SER A 2 -0.68 -0.76 -26.37
N ILE A 3 0.32 -1.38 -25.74
CA ILE A 3 0.16 -2.71 -25.13
C ILE A 3 -0.99 -2.56 -24.13
N SER A 4 -2.12 -3.23 -24.39
CA SER A 4 -3.23 -3.30 -23.46
C SER A 4 -2.72 -3.99 -22.19
N ARG A 5 -2.47 -3.20 -21.14
CA ARG A 5 -2.14 -3.75 -19.82
C ARG A 5 -3.34 -4.55 -19.33
N ILE A 6 -3.13 -5.81 -18.97
CA ILE A 6 -4.11 -6.61 -18.22
C ILE A 6 -3.94 -6.18 -16.75
N PRO A 7 -4.93 -5.50 -16.14
CA PRO A 7 -4.81 -5.06 -14.76
C PRO A 7 -4.87 -6.28 -13.81
N THR A 8 -4.05 -6.26 -12.77
CA THR A 8 -4.12 -7.25 -11.70
C THR A 8 -5.45 -7.08 -10.96
N LYS A 9 -6.21 -8.17 -10.78
CA LYS A 9 -7.48 -8.12 -10.06
C LYS A 9 -7.25 -7.88 -8.55
N PRO A 10 -8.11 -7.09 -7.88
CA PRO A 10 -8.08 -6.97 -6.43
C PRO A 10 -8.27 -8.34 -5.77
N PRO A 11 -7.63 -8.60 -4.61
CA PRO A 11 -7.82 -9.82 -3.86
C PRO A 11 -9.26 -9.94 -3.35
N THR A 12 -9.74 -11.18 -3.23
CA THR A 12 -11.05 -11.51 -2.67
C THR A 12 -10.96 -12.12 -1.28
N THR A 13 -9.78 -12.59 -0.88
CA THR A 13 -9.49 -13.16 0.44
C THR A 13 -8.33 -12.44 1.13
N LYS A 14 -8.22 -12.65 2.45
CA LYS A 14 -7.11 -12.13 3.26
C LYS A 14 -5.77 -12.70 2.78
N GLU A 15 -5.73 -13.99 2.51
CA GLU A 15 -4.53 -14.73 2.11
C GLU A 15 -4.03 -14.25 0.74
N GLU A 16 -4.95 -13.99 -0.20
CA GLU A 16 -4.63 -13.39 -1.49
C GLU A 16 -4.04 -11.99 -1.33
N ALA A 17 -4.62 -11.15 -0.46
CA ALA A 17 -4.12 -9.81 -0.20
C ALA A 17 -2.69 -9.83 0.34
N ILE A 18 -2.43 -10.72 1.30
CA ILE A 18 -1.10 -10.92 1.91
C ILE A 18 -0.09 -11.41 0.87
N LEU A 19 -0.47 -12.41 0.06
CA LEU A 19 0.40 -12.94 -0.99
C LEU A 19 0.74 -11.89 -2.05
N GLN A 20 -0.25 -11.13 -2.51
CA GLN A 20 -0.04 -10.06 -3.48
C GLN A 20 0.85 -8.93 -2.94
N ALA A 21 0.66 -8.54 -1.67
CA ALA A 21 1.50 -7.57 -0.98
C ALA A 21 2.94 -8.06 -0.82
N LYS A 22 3.11 -9.31 -0.37
CA LYS A 22 4.42 -9.98 -0.23
C LYS A 22 5.16 -10.00 -1.56
N ASN A 23 4.51 -10.42 -2.64
CA ASN A 23 5.12 -10.47 -3.98
C ASN A 23 5.50 -9.07 -4.50
N SER A 24 4.61 -8.08 -4.32
CA SER A 24 4.87 -6.68 -4.72
C SER A 24 6.08 -6.11 -3.98
N LEU A 25 6.17 -6.36 -2.68
CA LEU A 25 7.25 -5.89 -1.84
C LEU A 25 8.57 -6.61 -2.15
N LEU A 26 8.56 -7.94 -2.28
CA LEU A 26 9.72 -8.75 -2.62
C LEU A 26 10.35 -8.35 -3.95
N SER A 27 9.54 -8.19 -5.00
CA SER A 27 10.04 -7.78 -6.32
C SER A 27 10.76 -6.42 -6.26
N THR A 28 10.27 -5.53 -5.40
CA THR A 28 10.81 -4.18 -5.23
C THR A 28 12.04 -4.16 -4.31
N LEU A 29 12.09 -5.02 -3.30
CA LEU A 29 13.22 -5.17 -2.38
C LEU A 29 14.37 -6.02 -2.93
N ALA A 30 14.13 -6.82 -3.97
CA ALA A 30 15.15 -7.72 -4.54
C ALA A 30 16.44 -6.99 -4.92
N LYS A 31 16.34 -5.84 -5.60
CA LYS A 31 17.51 -5.04 -5.99
C LYS A 31 18.25 -4.40 -4.79
N PRO A 32 17.58 -3.62 -3.91
CA PRO A 32 18.28 -2.95 -2.81
C PRO A 32 18.88 -3.92 -1.78
N LEU A 33 18.28 -5.10 -1.57
CA LEU A 33 18.83 -6.10 -0.65
C LEU A 33 19.98 -6.93 -1.24
N GLN A 34 20.04 -7.11 -2.56
CA GLN A 34 21.11 -7.90 -3.20
C GLN A 34 22.39 -7.09 -3.45
N ASN A 35 22.28 -5.78 -3.69
CA ASN A 35 23.40 -4.94 -4.11
C ASN A 35 23.63 -3.73 -3.18
N PRO A 36 23.99 -3.94 -1.90
CA PRO A 36 24.22 -2.84 -0.96
C PRO A 36 25.44 -1.96 -1.31
N LYS A 37 26.29 -2.38 -2.27
CA LYS A 37 27.59 -1.74 -2.60
C LYS A 37 27.69 -1.13 -4.01
N LEU A 38 26.64 -1.17 -4.84
CA LEU A 38 26.74 -0.72 -6.24
C LEU A 38 26.19 0.69 -6.47
N THR A 39 26.84 1.69 -5.88
CA THR A 39 26.93 3.02 -6.53
C THR A 39 28.28 3.64 -6.16
N GLY A 40 29.10 3.89 -7.18
CA GLY A 40 30.43 4.45 -7.03
C GLY A 40 30.47 5.83 -6.37
N LYS A 41 31.68 6.24 -6.03
CA LYS A 41 32.14 7.39 -5.21
C LYS A 41 31.58 8.80 -5.55
N PHE A 42 30.58 8.94 -6.42
CA PHE A 42 30.14 10.25 -6.97
C PHE A 42 28.63 10.51 -7.01
N LYS A 43 27.75 9.59 -6.56
CA LYS A 43 26.30 9.87 -6.45
C LYS A 43 25.77 9.47 -5.06
N LYS A 44 25.08 10.38 -4.37
CA LYS A 44 24.35 10.06 -3.14
C LYS A 44 23.37 8.91 -3.43
N LEU A 45 23.48 7.81 -2.69
CA LEU A 45 22.59 6.65 -2.77
C LEU A 45 21.15 7.07 -2.47
N LYS A 46 20.22 6.96 -3.42
CA LYS A 46 18.81 7.15 -3.10
C LYS A 46 18.38 6.05 -2.15
N GLN A 47 17.95 6.42 -0.93
CA GLN A 47 17.39 5.47 0.02
C GLN A 47 16.08 4.89 -0.54
N PRO A 48 15.96 3.56 -0.67
CA PRO A 48 14.69 2.94 -1.06
C PRO A 48 13.67 3.09 0.07
N ARG A 49 12.49 3.62 -0.25
CA ARG A 49 11.42 3.89 0.71
C ARG A 49 10.10 3.39 0.13
N TYR A 50 9.47 2.43 0.79
CA TYR A 50 8.28 1.76 0.29
C TYR A 50 7.14 1.77 1.31
N ARG A 51 5.90 1.74 0.83
CA ARG A 51 4.71 1.68 1.67
C ARG A 51 3.80 0.55 1.21
N VAL A 52 3.25 -0.15 2.20
CA VAL A 52 2.34 -1.29 2.01
C VAL A 52 1.13 -1.09 2.90
N GLU A 53 -0.06 -1.19 2.31
CA GLU A 53 -1.36 -1.07 2.98
C GLU A 53 -2.21 -2.31 2.67
N ILE A 54 -2.24 -3.26 3.60
CA ILE A 54 -3.05 -4.47 3.53
C ILE A 54 -4.33 -4.22 4.32
N PRO A 55 -5.51 -4.63 3.82
CA PRO A 55 -6.75 -4.47 4.56
C PRO A 55 -6.71 -5.36 5.81
N VAL A 56 -7.00 -4.78 6.96
CA VAL A 56 -7.00 -5.47 8.26
C VAL A 56 -8.40 -5.34 8.88
N ILE A 57 -8.93 -6.45 9.38
CA ILE A 57 -10.22 -6.47 10.11
C ILE A 57 -9.99 -6.21 11.59
N ASP A 58 -8.85 -6.68 12.10
CA ASP A 58 -8.42 -6.52 13.49
C ASP A 58 -7.04 -5.82 13.49
N ASP A 59 -6.97 -4.66 14.13
CA ASP A 59 -5.78 -3.83 14.27
C ASP A 59 -5.06 -4.07 15.62
N SER A 60 -5.44 -5.12 16.36
CA SER A 60 -4.73 -5.54 17.56
C SER A 60 -3.25 -5.86 17.26
N VAL A 61 -2.40 -5.63 18.26
CA VAL A 61 -0.96 -5.89 18.17
C VAL A 61 -0.66 -7.32 17.75
N SER A 62 -1.38 -8.30 18.30
CA SER A 62 -1.20 -9.72 17.98
C SER A 62 -1.50 -10.01 16.50
N SER A 63 -2.63 -9.50 15.99
CA SER A 63 -3.02 -9.65 14.59
C SER A 63 -2.04 -8.97 13.64
N LEU A 64 -1.55 -7.78 13.99
CA LEU A 64 -0.53 -7.06 13.23
C LEU A 64 0.82 -7.78 13.26
N SER A 65 1.20 -8.38 14.39
CA SER A 65 2.43 -9.17 14.51
C SER A 65 2.37 -10.41 13.63
N GLU A 66 1.25 -11.13 13.65
CA GLU A 66 1.06 -12.29 12.78
C GLU A 66 1.10 -11.89 11.30
N LEU A 67 0.42 -10.81 10.94
CA LEU A 67 0.43 -10.28 9.57
C LEU A 67 1.85 -9.89 9.13
N ALA A 68 2.62 -9.21 9.99
CA ALA A 68 4.00 -8.86 9.72
C ALA A 68 4.85 -10.11 9.49
N LEU A 69 4.69 -11.17 10.29
CA LEU A 69 5.37 -12.44 10.06
C LEU A 69 4.96 -13.06 8.72
N GLN A 70 3.68 -13.14 8.38
CA GLN A 70 3.25 -13.73 7.10
C GLN A 70 3.89 -13.02 5.87
N VAL A 71 4.09 -11.70 5.97
CA VAL A 71 4.71 -10.88 4.90
C VAL A 71 6.24 -10.96 4.91
N PHE A 72 6.87 -10.80 6.07
CA PHE A 72 8.31 -10.61 6.20
C PHE A 72 9.09 -11.87 6.59
N ASP A 73 8.41 -12.87 7.17
CA ASP A 73 9.02 -14.16 7.45
C ASP A 73 9.30 -14.91 6.15
N GLU A 74 10.42 -15.62 6.17
CA GLU A 74 10.94 -16.39 5.04
C GLU A 74 11.01 -15.59 3.72
N MET A 75 11.23 -14.27 3.77
CA MET A 75 11.46 -13.50 2.55
C MET A 75 12.62 -14.14 1.75
N PRO A 76 12.38 -14.62 0.50
CA PRO A 76 13.37 -15.34 -0.29
C PRO A 76 14.42 -14.37 -0.86
N VAL A 77 15.24 -13.84 0.03
CA VAL A 77 16.38 -13.01 -0.32
C VAL A 77 17.61 -13.92 -0.41
N ARG A 78 18.44 -13.73 -1.45
CA ARG A 78 19.63 -14.57 -1.71
C ARG A 78 20.58 -14.71 -0.51
N LYS A 79 20.50 -13.80 0.46
CA LYS A 79 21.13 -13.87 1.79
C LYS A 79 20.04 -13.66 2.82
N LYS A 80 20.08 -14.38 3.95
CA LYS A 80 19.21 -14.09 5.11
C LYS A 80 19.39 -12.62 5.51
N ALA A 81 18.44 -11.76 5.14
CA ALA A 81 18.47 -10.34 5.45
C ALA A 81 18.08 -10.14 6.91
N LYS A 82 18.78 -9.25 7.62
CA LYS A 82 18.40 -8.85 8.97
C LYS A 82 17.27 -7.82 8.88
N ILE A 83 16.06 -8.20 9.27
CA ILE A 83 14.89 -7.32 9.25
C ILE A 83 14.69 -6.75 10.65
N LEU A 84 14.53 -5.43 10.76
CA LEU A 84 14.15 -4.75 12.00
C LEU A 84 12.70 -4.28 11.89
N LEU A 85 11.82 -4.82 12.73
CA LEU A 85 10.45 -4.37 12.92
C LEU A 85 10.44 -3.32 14.04
N LEU A 86 10.03 -2.12 13.69
CA LEU A 86 9.92 -0.96 14.55
C LEU A 86 8.46 -0.74 14.92
N TRP A 87 8.16 -0.97 16.20
CA TRP A 87 6.83 -0.88 16.78
C TRP A 87 6.55 0.52 17.36
N PRO A 88 5.27 0.94 17.42
CA PRO A 88 4.92 2.26 17.91
C PRO A 88 5.15 2.43 19.42
N ASN A 89 5.17 1.35 20.22
CA ASN A 89 5.40 1.39 21.65
C ASN A 89 5.99 0.06 22.19
N GLY A 90 6.45 0.09 23.46
CA GLY A 90 7.08 -1.06 24.11
C GLY A 90 6.15 -2.26 24.32
N GLU A 91 4.86 -2.02 24.64
CA GLU A 91 3.86 -3.08 24.79
C GLU A 91 3.70 -3.90 23.50
N SER A 92 3.69 -3.20 22.36
CA SER A 92 3.61 -3.84 21.05
C SER A 92 4.80 -4.74 20.77
N THR A 93 6.00 -4.31 21.20
CA THR A 93 7.24 -5.08 21.04
C THR A 93 7.26 -6.33 21.92
N GLN A 94 6.72 -6.27 23.14
CA GLN A 94 6.69 -7.41 24.06
C GLN A 94 5.75 -8.53 23.59
N THR A 95 4.68 -8.16 22.89
CA THR A 95 3.71 -9.10 22.32
C THR A 95 4.13 -9.61 20.94
N ALA A 96 5.15 -8.99 20.32
CA ALA A 96 5.62 -9.37 19.01
C ALA A 96 6.23 -10.78 19.02
N SER A 97 5.76 -11.60 18.09
CA SER A 97 6.29 -12.95 17.91
C SER A 97 7.72 -12.89 17.33
N ASN A 98 8.61 -13.72 17.90
CA ASN A 98 9.99 -13.80 17.45
C ASN A 98 10.13 -14.82 16.30
N ALA A 99 10.75 -14.39 15.20
CA ALA A 99 11.12 -15.25 14.09
C ALA A 99 12.62 -15.10 13.78
N THR A 100 13.21 -16.13 13.18
CA THR A 100 14.66 -16.14 12.94
C THR A 100 15.05 -15.08 11.91
N GLY A 101 15.92 -14.14 12.29
CA GLY A 101 16.37 -13.06 11.40
C GLY A 101 15.50 -11.80 11.42
N ILE A 102 14.46 -11.80 12.26
CA ILE A 102 13.63 -10.64 12.55
C ILE A 102 13.97 -10.13 13.96
N LEU A 103 14.27 -8.84 14.06
CA LEU A 103 14.49 -8.12 15.31
C LEU A 103 13.27 -7.22 15.58
N ASN A 104 12.73 -7.27 16.78
CA ASN A 104 11.63 -6.40 17.22
C ASN A 104 12.19 -5.31 18.15
N MET A 105 11.79 -4.06 17.92
CA MET A 105 12.18 -2.91 18.75
C MET A 105 11.08 -1.85 18.71
N ASP A 106 10.85 -1.13 19.80
CA ASP A 106 9.98 0.04 19.79
C ASP A 106 10.72 1.31 19.35
N LEU A 107 9.98 2.27 18.80
CA LEU A 107 10.54 3.53 18.31
C LEU A 107 11.32 4.32 19.37
N SER A 108 10.85 4.34 20.63
CA SER A 108 11.52 5.07 21.72
C SER A 108 12.90 4.49 22.04
N SER A 109 13.04 3.16 22.05
CA SER A 109 14.31 2.47 22.32
C SER A 109 15.39 2.78 21.28
N TRP A 110 15.03 3.00 20.00
CA TRP A 110 15.99 3.37 18.96
C TRP A 110 16.74 4.68 19.27
N VAL A 111 16.07 5.64 19.90
CA VAL A 111 16.67 6.94 20.25
C VAL A 111 17.78 6.78 21.27
N LEU A 112 17.67 5.78 22.15
CA LEU A 112 18.63 5.47 23.21
C LEU A 112 19.81 4.63 22.67
N ASP A 113 19.54 3.67 21.80
CA ASP A 113 20.54 2.68 21.32
C ASP A 113 21.13 2.98 19.94
N LYS A 114 21.22 4.27 19.58
CA LYS A 114 21.71 4.72 18.26
C LYS A 114 23.01 4.00 17.85
N GLY A 115 22.91 3.12 16.85
CA GLY A 115 24.07 2.53 16.17
C GLY A 115 24.51 1.15 16.64
N VAL A 116 23.81 0.50 17.58
CA VAL A 116 24.13 -0.89 17.98
C VAL A 116 23.63 -1.91 16.95
N ILE A 117 22.49 -1.63 16.31
CA ILE A 117 21.83 -2.52 15.36
C ILE A 117 22.00 -1.99 13.93
N SER A 118 22.54 -2.82 13.04
CA SER A 118 22.66 -2.53 11.61
C SER A 118 21.78 -3.50 10.80
N PRO A 119 20.48 -3.20 10.61
CA PRO A 119 19.60 -4.03 9.81
C PRO A 119 19.91 -3.92 8.31
N ASP A 120 19.43 -4.88 7.53
CA ASP A 120 19.39 -4.81 6.07
C ASP A 120 18.09 -4.18 5.56
N LEU A 121 17.01 -4.26 6.35
CA LEU A 121 15.71 -3.67 6.09
C LEU A 121 15.11 -3.19 7.42
N ALA A 122 14.56 -1.98 7.47
CA ALA A 122 13.73 -1.54 8.59
C ALA A 122 12.28 -1.35 8.16
N VAL A 123 11.36 -1.79 9.01
CA VAL A 123 9.91 -1.77 8.78
C VAL A 123 9.26 -1.05 9.95
N PHE A 124 8.60 0.07 9.69
CA PHE A 124 7.76 0.76 10.65
C PHE A 124 6.37 0.12 10.61
N LEU A 125 6.00 -0.60 11.68
CA LEU A 125 4.72 -1.30 11.79
C LEU A 125 3.67 -0.39 12.41
N SER A 126 2.58 -0.21 11.68
CA SER A 126 1.42 0.60 12.07
C SER A 126 1.77 1.93 12.77
N PRO A 127 2.64 2.75 12.18
CA PRO A 127 3.02 4.02 12.78
C PRO A 127 1.83 4.99 12.81
N LYS A 128 1.82 5.88 13.80
CA LYS A 128 0.89 7.01 13.92
C LYS A 128 1.48 8.29 13.32
N ALA A 129 0.63 9.22 12.89
CA ALA A 129 1.07 10.51 12.36
C ALA A 129 1.91 11.30 13.39
N SER A 130 1.59 11.19 14.69
CA SER A 130 2.36 11.80 15.78
C SER A 130 3.79 11.28 15.91
N GLN A 131 4.15 10.20 15.21
CA GLN A 131 5.47 9.57 15.27
C GLN A 131 6.34 9.90 14.05
N LEU A 132 5.88 10.74 13.13
CA LEU A 132 6.61 11.00 11.88
C LEU A 132 7.98 11.63 12.10
N GLU A 133 8.15 12.46 13.14
CA GLU A 133 9.44 13.08 13.46
C GLU A 133 10.50 12.05 13.90
N ILE A 134 10.11 11.12 14.79
CA ILE A 134 10.99 10.05 15.26
C ILE A 134 11.27 9.05 14.13
N ILE A 135 10.27 8.71 13.31
CA ILE A 135 10.42 7.85 12.13
C ILE A 135 11.40 8.49 11.14
N LYS A 136 11.31 9.80 10.89
CA LYS A 136 12.26 10.52 10.04
C LYS A 136 13.68 10.46 10.62
N THR A 137 13.83 10.67 11.92
CA THR A 137 15.14 10.59 12.61
C THR A 137 15.76 9.20 12.47
N VAL A 138 14.98 8.14 12.69
CA VAL A 138 15.40 6.74 12.51
C VAL A 138 15.78 6.49 11.05
N SER A 139 14.95 6.93 10.11
CA SER A 139 15.15 6.79 8.67
C SER A 139 16.45 7.41 8.19
N ASP A 140 16.77 8.61 8.69
CA ASP A 140 18.00 9.35 8.37
C ASP A 140 19.23 8.63 8.96
N SER A 141 19.12 8.04 10.16
CA SER A 141 20.21 7.27 10.78
C SER A 141 20.50 5.92 10.11
N LEU A 142 19.48 5.34 9.46
CA LEU A 142 19.59 4.08 8.73
C LEU A 142 20.01 4.27 7.27
N TYR A 143 20.24 5.50 6.80
CA TYR A 143 20.61 5.75 5.41
C TYR A 143 21.91 4.99 5.02
N PRO A 144 21.96 4.32 3.85
CA PRO A 144 20.97 4.27 2.77
C PRO A 144 20.11 2.99 2.78
N LYS A 145 19.93 2.32 3.93
CA LYS A 145 19.17 1.07 4.06
C LYS A 145 17.71 1.25 3.62
N PRO A 146 17.12 0.24 2.95
CA PRO A 146 15.71 0.27 2.56
C PRO A 146 14.79 0.37 3.78
N LEU A 147 13.71 1.12 3.61
CA LEU A 147 12.70 1.37 4.63
C LEU A 147 11.31 0.99 4.10
N VAL A 148 10.47 0.45 4.99
CA VAL A 148 9.07 0.15 4.70
C VAL A 148 8.17 0.78 5.77
N ILE A 149 7.13 1.50 5.35
CA ILE A 149 5.98 1.81 6.20
C ILE A 149 4.90 0.76 5.93
N PHE A 150 4.48 0.05 6.97
CA PHE A 150 3.53 -1.05 6.85
C PHE A 150 2.27 -0.74 7.65
N ASN A 151 1.11 -0.67 6.97
CA ASN A 151 -0.21 -0.36 7.54
C ASN A 151 -0.24 0.88 8.46
N PRO A 152 0.18 2.06 7.98
CA PRO A 152 0.15 3.28 8.79
C PRO A 152 -1.27 3.61 9.26
N GLN A 153 -1.37 4.26 10.42
CA GLN A 153 -2.65 4.60 11.07
C GLN A 153 -3.22 5.95 10.64
N TRP A 154 -2.65 6.57 9.60
CA TRP A 154 -3.20 7.78 8.99
C TRP A 154 -3.75 7.48 7.60
N SER A 155 -4.81 8.19 7.22
CA SER A 155 -5.40 8.08 5.90
C SER A 155 -4.61 8.90 4.87
N PHE A 156 -4.90 8.71 3.59
CA PHE A 156 -4.26 9.52 2.54
C PHE A 156 -4.73 10.97 2.57
N GLU A 157 -5.98 11.21 2.94
CA GLU A 157 -6.59 12.53 3.06
C GLU A 157 -5.86 13.35 4.15
N GLU A 158 -5.59 12.70 5.29
CA GLU A 158 -4.83 13.26 6.40
C GLU A 158 -3.39 13.62 6.02
N GLU A 159 -2.82 13.07 4.94
CA GLU A 159 -1.45 13.41 4.51
C GLU A 159 -1.29 14.87 4.11
N SER A 160 -2.37 15.50 3.64
CA SER A 160 -2.38 16.92 3.30
C SER A 160 -2.23 17.82 4.53
N ASP A 161 -2.63 17.34 5.71
CA ASP A 161 -2.55 18.06 6.98
C ASP A 161 -1.22 17.84 7.72
N LEU A 162 -0.34 16.97 7.20
CA LEU A 162 0.97 16.66 7.82
C LEU A 162 2.02 17.77 7.68
N GLY A 163 1.68 18.89 7.01
CA GLY A 163 2.59 20.02 6.82
C GLY A 163 3.93 19.60 6.22
N GLU A 164 5.04 19.92 6.90
CA GLU A 164 6.38 19.56 6.43
C GLU A 164 6.62 18.04 6.32
N MET A 165 5.98 17.25 7.18
CA MET A 165 6.12 15.79 7.18
C MET A 165 5.41 15.13 6.00
N GLY A 166 4.48 15.82 5.33
CA GLY A 166 3.82 15.33 4.13
C GLY A 166 4.80 15.00 3.01
N ARG A 167 5.86 15.81 2.83
CA ARG A 167 6.93 15.52 1.85
C ARG A 167 7.73 14.26 2.21
N PHE A 168 7.96 14.04 3.50
CA PHE A 168 8.65 12.85 3.99
C PHE A 168 7.81 11.59 3.74
N VAL A 169 6.53 11.60 4.11
CA VAL A 169 5.60 10.50 3.84
C VAL A 169 5.45 10.25 2.34
N GLY A 170 5.28 11.30 1.54
CA GLY A 170 5.20 11.21 0.07
C GLY A 170 6.48 10.71 -0.61
N SER A 171 7.60 10.63 0.12
CA SER A 171 8.83 10.00 -0.40
C SER A 171 8.78 8.47 -0.42
N PHE A 172 7.82 7.87 0.28
CA PHE A 172 7.61 6.42 0.29
C PHE A 172 6.72 6.02 -0.90
N GLN A 173 7.27 5.21 -1.80
CA GLN A 173 6.51 4.68 -2.91
C GLN A 173 5.52 3.62 -2.41
N VAL A 174 4.24 3.80 -2.65
CA VAL A 174 3.24 2.76 -2.38
C VAL A 174 3.38 1.64 -3.41
N VAL A 175 3.78 0.45 -2.94
CA VAL A 175 3.98 -0.73 -3.78
C VAL A 175 2.79 -1.69 -3.71
N TYR A 176 1.98 -1.58 -2.67
CA TYR A 176 0.73 -2.30 -2.53
C TYR A 176 -0.24 -1.49 -1.67
N SER A 177 -1.48 -1.36 -2.11
CA SER A 177 -2.56 -0.77 -1.32
C SER A 177 -3.90 -1.33 -1.77
N PHE A 178 -4.74 -1.66 -0.81
CA PHE A 178 -6.14 -2.00 -1.04
C PHE A 178 -7.00 -1.12 -0.13
N MET A 179 -7.85 -0.31 -0.74
CA MET A 179 -8.75 0.57 -0.02
C MET A 179 -10.18 0.31 -0.51
N GLY A 180 -11.01 -0.24 0.38
CA GLY A 180 -12.43 -0.46 0.10
C GLY A 180 -13.19 0.86 0.00
N LEU A 181 -14.14 0.91 -0.92
CA LEU A 181 -15.07 2.01 -1.14
C LEU A 181 -16.50 1.51 -0.96
N GLU A 182 -17.32 2.25 -0.21
CA GLU A 182 -18.77 2.08 -0.25
C GLU A 182 -19.34 3.16 -1.20
N VAL A 183 -19.81 2.75 -2.37
CA VAL A 183 -20.38 3.65 -3.37
C VAL A 183 -21.89 3.72 -3.15
N ARG A 184 -22.38 4.86 -2.66
CA ARG A 184 -23.81 5.09 -2.45
C ARG A 184 -24.41 5.83 -3.64
N GLY A 185 -25.22 5.13 -4.43
CA GLY A 185 -26.11 5.76 -5.42
C GLY A 185 -27.44 6.15 -4.79
N VAL A 186 -28.30 6.81 -5.58
CA VAL A 186 -29.65 7.24 -5.15
C VAL A 186 -30.55 6.04 -4.77
N VAL A 187 -30.32 4.86 -5.38
CA VAL A 187 -31.17 3.66 -5.20
C VAL A 187 -30.37 2.38 -4.91
N SER A 188 -29.07 2.31 -5.22
CA SER A 188 -28.24 1.12 -4.98
C SER A 188 -26.94 1.43 -4.24
N LYS A 189 -26.53 0.49 -3.37
CA LYS A 189 -25.20 0.46 -2.76
C LYS A 189 -24.33 -0.47 -3.58
N ARG A 190 -23.16 0.00 -3.99
CA ARG A 190 -22.16 -0.80 -4.72
C ARG A 190 -20.84 -0.80 -3.95
N ARG A 191 -20.08 -1.88 -4.09
CA ARG A 191 -18.73 -1.95 -3.53
C ARG A 191 -17.73 -1.50 -4.59
N GLY A 192 -16.75 -0.73 -4.15
CA GLY A 192 -15.60 -0.38 -4.98
C GLY A 192 -14.31 -0.61 -4.24
N VAL A 193 -13.19 -0.57 -4.95
CA VAL A 193 -11.85 -0.65 -4.39
C VAL A 193 -10.92 0.27 -5.17
N ILE A 194 -10.09 1.03 -4.45
CA ILE A 194 -8.87 1.62 -5.01
C ILE A 194 -7.74 0.65 -4.74
N PHE A 195 -7.08 0.21 -5.81
CA PHE A 195 -6.13 -0.88 -5.75
C PHE A 195 -4.79 -0.48 -6.37
N LYS A 196 -3.71 -0.83 -5.68
CA LYS A 196 -2.33 -0.71 -6.15
C LYS A 196 -1.62 -2.04 -6.01
N HIS A 197 -1.04 -2.52 -7.11
CA HIS A 197 -0.18 -3.69 -7.14
C HIS A 197 1.17 -3.35 -7.77
N GLY A 198 2.28 -3.78 -7.17
CA GLY A 198 3.65 -3.58 -7.64
C GLY A 198 3.99 -2.16 -8.11
N ASN A 199 4.62 -2.05 -9.29
CA ASN A 199 4.95 -0.78 -9.96
C ASN A 199 3.88 -0.33 -10.97
N GLU A 200 2.68 -0.88 -10.88
CA GLU A 200 1.62 -0.58 -11.84
C GLU A 200 0.88 0.75 -11.56
N MET A 201 -0.21 1.05 -12.27
CA MET A 201 -1.06 2.22 -11.97
C MET A 201 -1.93 1.97 -10.74
N TRP A 202 -2.55 3.03 -10.23
CA TRP A 202 -3.64 2.96 -9.26
C TRP A 202 -4.93 2.70 -10.01
N ASP A 203 -5.58 1.58 -9.73
CA ASP A 203 -6.74 1.11 -10.46
C ASP A 203 -7.98 1.21 -9.58
N VAL A 204 -9.08 1.73 -10.12
CA VAL A 204 -10.38 1.82 -9.44
C VAL A 204 -11.27 0.73 -9.99
N PHE A 205 -11.72 -0.15 -9.11
CA PHE A 205 -12.64 -1.24 -9.42
C PHE A 205 -13.99 -1.01 -8.76
N VAL A 206 -15.07 -1.42 -9.44
CA VAL A 206 -16.45 -1.30 -8.93
C VAL A 206 -17.23 -2.57 -9.27
N GLU A 207 -18.05 -3.02 -8.34
CA GLU A 207 -19.04 -4.08 -8.54
C GLU A 207 -20.24 -3.52 -9.32
N GLU A 208 -20.57 -4.14 -10.46
CA GLU A 208 -21.76 -3.77 -11.23
C GLU A 208 -23.03 -4.35 -10.61
N GLU A 209 -24.16 -3.66 -10.81
CA GLU A 209 -25.44 -4.06 -10.24
C GLU A 209 -25.94 -5.37 -10.87
N GLY A 210 -26.02 -6.44 -10.07
CA GLY A 210 -26.40 -7.78 -10.50
C GLY A 210 -25.23 -8.69 -10.91
N ASP A 211 -24.00 -8.19 -10.87
CA ASP A 211 -22.77 -8.96 -11.11
C ASP A 211 -21.92 -8.99 -9.83
N LYS A 212 -21.35 -10.14 -9.49
CA LYS A 212 -20.43 -10.25 -8.34
C LYS A 212 -18.98 -9.90 -8.73
N GLU A 213 -18.72 -9.66 -10.02
CA GLU A 213 -17.38 -9.39 -10.51
C GLU A 213 -17.02 -7.90 -10.44
N MET A 214 -15.84 -7.62 -9.91
CA MET A 214 -15.25 -6.27 -9.86
C MET A 214 -14.69 -5.89 -11.23
N ARG A 215 -15.19 -4.80 -11.80
CA ARG A 215 -14.71 -4.29 -13.10
C ARG A 215 -13.83 -3.07 -12.94
N LEU A 216 -12.77 -3.00 -13.74
CA LEU A 216 -11.91 -1.81 -13.80
C LEU A 216 -12.67 -0.67 -14.46
N VAL A 217 -12.77 0.47 -13.77
CA VAL A 217 -13.50 1.65 -14.26
C VAL A 217 -12.58 2.83 -14.57
N SER A 218 -11.41 2.89 -13.94
CA SER A 218 -10.40 3.92 -14.22
C SER A 218 -9.01 3.51 -13.72
N SER A 219 -7.97 4.12 -14.27
CA SER A 219 -6.56 3.95 -13.86
C SER A 219 -5.86 5.30 -13.74
N PHE A 220 -5.05 5.48 -12.70
CA PHE A 220 -4.36 6.72 -12.34
C PHE A 220 -2.86 6.49 -12.16
N LYS A 221 -2.04 7.43 -12.62
CA LYS A 221 -0.57 7.36 -12.45
C LYS A 221 -0.14 7.59 -11.00
N THR A 222 -0.88 8.41 -10.28
CA THR A 222 -0.70 8.74 -8.85
C THR A 222 -1.90 8.23 -8.07
N ARG A 223 -1.79 8.17 -6.74
CA ARG A 223 -2.93 7.81 -5.89
C ARG A 223 -4.05 8.83 -6.14
N PRO A 224 -5.24 8.38 -6.57
CA PRO A 224 -6.34 9.30 -6.80
C PRO A 224 -6.87 9.82 -5.47
N SER A 225 -7.28 11.08 -5.46
CA SER A 225 -8.06 11.68 -4.37
C SER A 225 -9.49 11.14 -4.36
N MET A 226 -10.18 11.22 -3.22
CA MET A 226 -11.59 10.82 -3.14
C MET A 226 -12.48 11.60 -4.11
N GLY A 227 -12.23 12.90 -4.33
CA GLY A 227 -12.97 13.69 -5.31
C GLY A 227 -12.77 13.21 -6.76
N GLU A 228 -11.58 12.78 -7.15
CA GLU A 228 -11.34 12.17 -8.48
C GLU A 228 -12.10 10.84 -8.63
N VAL A 229 -12.12 10.03 -7.56
CA VAL A 229 -12.82 8.74 -7.54
C VAL A 229 -14.32 8.97 -7.62
N GLU A 230 -14.87 9.89 -6.84
CA GLU A 230 -16.28 10.29 -6.88
C GLU A 230 -16.69 10.73 -8.29
N ASN A 231 -15.89 11.57 -8.95
CA ASN A 231 -16.16 12.01 -10.32
C ASN A 231 -16.20 10.83 -11.32
N VAL A 232 -15.29 9.86 -11.20
CA VAL A 232 -15.31 8.63 -12.01
C VAL A 232 -16.61 7.85 -11.76
N LEU A 233 -17.00 7.70 -10.50
CA LEU A 233 -18.21 6.98 -10.11
C LEU A 233 -19.48 7.67 -10.60
N TYR A 234 -19.57 9.00 -10.51
CA TYR A 234 -20.68 9.78 -11.05
C TYR A 234 -20.83 9.60 -12.55
N ASN A 235 -19.72 9.66 -13.30
CA ASN A 235 -19.73 9.44 -14.75
C ASN A 235 -20.21 8.03 -15.10
N LEU A 236 -19.76 7.02 -14.36
CA LEU A 236 -20.20 5.64 -14.54
C LEU A 236 -21.70 5.46 -14.25
N MET A 237 -22.23 6.14 -13.23
CA MET A 237 -23.67 6.12 -12.93
C MET A 237 -24.48 6.79 -14.05
N ALA A 238 -24.03 7.95 -14.56
CA ALA A 238 -24.70 8.67 -15.63
C ALA A 238 -24.77 7.83 -16.93
N MET A 239 -23.68 7.14 -17.29
CA MET A 239 -23.65 6.25 -18.45
C MET A 239 -24.59 5.04 -18.32
N ASN A 240 -24.79 4.54 -17.10
CA ASN A 240 -25.61 3.37 -16.82
C ASN A 240 -27.07 3.69 -16.45
N SER A 241 -27.48 4.96 -16.50
CA SER A 241 -28.83 5.41 -16.16
C SER A 241 -29.90 4.73 -17.04
N PRO A 242 -31.07 4.36 -16.50
CA PRO A 242 -32.17 3.78 -17.27
C PRO A 242 -32.57 4.64 -18.47
N ILE A 243 -32.47 5.97 -18.36
CA ILE A 243 -32.85 6.91 -19.42
C ILE A 243 -31.85 6.83 -20.59
N THR A 244 -30.54 6.73 -20.32
CA THR A 244 -29.51 6.59 -21.35
C THR A 244 -29.48 5.18 -21.96
N LYS A 245 -29.75 4.13 -21.16
CA LYS A 245 -29.96 2.77 -21.70
C LYS A 245 -31.18 2.72 -22.63
N SER A 246 -32.29 3.34 -22.24
CA SER A 246 -33.51 3.41 -23.06
C SER A 246 -33.26 4.10 -24.40
N ALA A 247 -32.55 5.24 -24.40
CA ALA A 247 -32.22 5.97 -25.63
C ALA A 247 -31.32 5.15 -26.59
N LYS A 248 -30.40 4.34 -26.06
CA LYS A 248 -29.57 3.43 -26.87
C LYS A 248 -30.41 2.31 -27.50
N PHE A 249 -31.35 1.73 -26.73
CA PHE A 249 -32.31 0.75 -27.26
C PHE A 249 -33.19 1.33 -28.37
N PHE A 250 -33.71 2.56 -28.22
CA PHE A 250 -34.49 3.21 -29.27
C PHE A 250 -33.65 3.55 -30.50
N LYS A 251 -32.38 3.95 -30.33
CA LYS A 251 -31.47 4.23 -31.44
C LYS A 251 -31.12 2.97 -32.24
N ASP A 252 -30.84 1.85 -31.58
CA ASP A 252 -30.53 0.57 -32.24
C ASP A 252 -31.74 -0.02 -32.98
N LEU A 253 -32.96 0.27 -32.51
CA LEU A 253 -34.21 -0.08 -33.21
C LEU A 253 -34.44 0.76 -34.48
N VAL A 254 -34.00 2.03 -34.49
CA VAL A 254 -34.18 2.94 -35.64
C VAL A 254 -33.05 2.82 -36.67
N SER A 255 -31.86 2.35 -36.29
CA SER A 255 -30.73 2.14 -37.21
C SER A 255 -30.74 0.80 -37.96
N ASN A 256 -31.67 -0.10 -37.64
CA ASN A 256 -31.86 -1.39 -38.31
C ASN A 256 -33.10 -1.41 -39.24
N VAL A 257 -33.55 -0.24 -39.70
CA VAL A 257 -34.61 -0.07 -40.72
C VAL A 257 -34.01 0.54 -41.98
#